data_AF-D1AKP4-F1
#
_entry.id   AF-D1AKP4-F1
#
_cell.length_a   1.000
_cell.length_b   1.000
_cell.length_c   1.000
_cell.angle_alpha   90.00
_cell.angle_beta   90.00
_cell.angle_gamma   90.00
#
_symmetry.space_group_name_H-M   'P 1'
#
loop_
_entity.id
_entity.type
_entity.pdbx_description
1 polymer ?
#
loop_
_entity_poly.entity_id
_entity_poly.type
_entity_poly.pdbx_seq_one_letter_code
_entity_poly.pdbx_strand_id
1 'polypeptide(L)'
;MKKIILILVSLFMIFGCIEYESKDVADKNRIFKSDNNFYVYYNGKFIEIPKGTYIANDKKIENYYIKKIVNKSELLNDLNKYFPDKIEYVTKGEKPKESIKLPVITSDGKTYIDSVKLEKLLVELPTRVAQNDKENIVAEEKPVSLEGKKIEILNANGIDGFASSLGDALMAKFKIVYNAENYTQEENYSYIINNKLDDNAANELLSSLSIKYIKKMKPGQIKPDADLVIITGKDTETGFKTEIMSAAENSAITEKLKAYTPVFTKADKYKDIDLKKLTGIQINYNPEDYYTAYKLGKLLNTTNLVEDASLKDSIIILTKD
;
A
#
# COMPACT_ATOMS: atom_id res chain seq x y z
N MET A 1 26.58 39.35 -18.26
CA MET A 1 26.14 38.06 -17.69
C MET A 1 24.66 37.76 -17.97
N LYS A 2 24.15 38.00 -19.20
CA LYS A 2 22.74 37.73 -19.57
C LYS A 2 22.57 36.61 -20.61
N LYS A 3 23.66 36.03 -21.12
CA LYS A 3 23.63 34.95 -22.13
C LYS A 3 23.74 33.53 -21.53
N ILE A 4 24.11 33.38 -20.26
CA ILE A 4 24.26 32.07 -19.59
C ILE A 4 22.92 31.60 -18.97
N ILE A 5 22.03 32.52 -18.60
CA ILE A 5 20.71 32.17 -18.03
C ILE A 5 19.75 31.62 -19.09
N LEU A 6 19.93 31.97 -20.37
CA LEU A 6 19.07 31.45 -21.44
C LEU A 6 19.40 30.00 -21.85
N ILE A 7 20.62 29.52 -21.56
CA ILE A 7 21.06 28.16 -21.89
C ILE A 7 20.68 27.16 -20.77
N LEU A 8 20.59 27.62 -19.52
CA LEU A 8 20.13 26.78 -18.40
C LEU A 8 18.62 26.64 -18.31
N VAL A 9 17.84 27.58 -18.85
CA VAL A 9 16.38 27.45 -18.98
C VAL A 9 15.98 26.63 -20.21
N SER A 10 16.82 26.53 -21.24
CA SER A 10 16.54 25.66 -22.39
C SER A 10 16.87 24.18 -22.15
N LEU A 11 17.72 23.87 -21.17
CA LEU A 11 18.08 22.48 -20.83
C LEU A 11 17.03 21.77 -19.94
N PHE A 12 16.17 22.51 -19.24
CA PHE A 12 15.09 21.94 -18.43
C PHE A 12 13.81 21.60 -19.23
N MET A 13 13.76 21.94 -20.52
CA MET A 13 12.63 21.63 -21.41
C MET A 13 12.79 20.32 -22.20
N ILE A 14 13.89 19.57 -22.02
CA ILE A 14 14.17 18.37 -22.84
C ILE A 14 13.72 17.06 -22.15
N PHE A 15 13.40 17.07 -20.85
CA PHE A 15 12.90 15.87 -20.16
C PHE A 15 11.41 15.56 -20.40
N GLY A 16 10.70 16.38 -21.18
CA GLY A 16 9.28 16.15 -21.52
C GLY A 16 9.01 15.27 -22.74
N CYS A 17 10.01 15.02 -23.60
CA CYS A 17 9.78 14.50 -24.96
C CYS A 17 10.53 13.22 -25.32
N ILE A 18 11.04 12.45 -24.36
CA ILE A 18 11.57 11.11 -24.68
C ILE A 18 10.39 10.13 -24.72
N GLU A 19 9.92 9.82 -25.93
CA GLU A 19 9.06 8.67 -26.17
C GLU A 19 9.95 7.43 -26.22
N TYR A 20 9.72 6.48 -25.32
CA TYR A 20 10.42 5.20 -25.33
C TYR A 20 9.85 4.35 -26.46
N GLU A 21 10.72 3.73 -27.25
CA GLU A 21 10.29 2.64 -28.13
C GLU A 21 9.93 1.44 -27.26
N SER A 22 8.88 0.72 -27.62
CA SER A 22 8.41 -0.40 -26.82
C SER A 22 9.44 -1.49 -26.59
N LYS A 23 10.32 -1.72 -27.57
CA LYS A 23 11.44 -2.65 -27.48
C LYS A 23 12.42 -2.30 -26.35
N ASP A 24 12.53 -1.04 -25.97
CA ASP A 24 13.49 -0.57 -24.96
C ASP A 24 12.99 -0.86 -23.54
N VAL A 25 11.68 -1.09 -23.39
CA VAL A 25 10.98 -1.32 -22.12
C VAL A 25 9.94 -2.46 -22.26
N ALA A 26 10.25 -3.45 -23.09
CA ALA A 26 9.35 -4.55 -23.43
C ALA A 26 8.95 -5.35 -22.19
N ASP A 27 9.84 -5.39 -21.21
CA ASP A 27 9.69 -6.01 -19.91
C ASP A 27 9.12 -5.07 -18.82
N LYS A 28 8.61 -3.87 -19.16
CA LYS A 28 8.02 -2.91 -18.20
C LYS A 28 6.55 -2.60 -18.47
N ASN A 29 5.84 -2.21 -17.41
CA ASN A 29 4.42 -1.87 -17.49
C ASN A 29 4.29 -0.51 -18.19
N ARG A 30 3.47 -0.46 -19.24
CA ARG A 30 3.44 0.70 -20.14
C ARG A 30 2.09 0.87 -20.80
N ILE A 31 1.77 2.10 -21.14
CA ILE A 31 0.60 2.45 -21.95
C ILE A 31 1.04 2.96 -23.32
N PHE A 32 0.30 2.59 -24.35
CA PHE A 32 0.51 3.09 -25.69
C PHE A 32 -0.83 3.22 -26.44
N LYS A 33 -0.81 4.03 -27.49
CA LYS A 33 -1.90 4.15 -28.44
C LYS A 33 -1.47 3.46 -29.73
N SER A 34 -2.32 2.59 -30.26
CA SER A 34 -2.12 1.93 -31.55
C SER A 34 -3.36 2.14 -32.40
N ASP A 35 -3.18 2.77 -33.56
CA ASP A 35 -4.28 3.26 -34.40
C ASP A 35 -5.28 4.13 -33.60
N ASN A 36 -6.54 3.69 -33.49
CA ASN A 36 -7.60 4.37 -32.73
C ASN A 36 -7.81 3.80 -31.31
N ASN A 37 -7.02 2.79 -30.92
CA ASN A 37 -7.21 2.06 -29.68
C ASN A 37 -6.10 2.38 -28.66
N PHE A 38 -6.42 2.19 -27.39
CA PHE A 38 -5.54 2.47 -26.26
C PHE A 38 -5.26 1.16 -25.55
N TYR A 39 -4.00 0.88 -25.23
CA TYR A 39 -3.62 -0.38 -24.62
C TYR A 39 -2.67 -0.15 -23.46
N VAL A 40 -2.90 -0.88 -22.38
CA VAL A 40 -1.92 -1.05 -21.31
C VAL A 40 -1.29 -2.43 -21.48
N TYR A 41 0.02 -2.48 -21.60
CA TYR A 41 0.75 -3.71 -21.31
C TYR A 41 1.06 -3.73 -19.82
N TYR A 42 0.37 -4.62 -19.11
CA TYR A 42 0.45 -4.76 -17.66
C TYR A 42 0.72 -6.23 -17.34
N ASN A 43 1.80 -6.49 -16.61
CA ASN A 43 2.06 -7.82 -16.05
C ASN A 43 2.02 -8.95 -17.09
N GLY A 44 2.61 -8.69 -18.26
CA GLY A 44 2.70 -9.68 -19.34
C GLY A 44 1.47 -9.77 -20.26
N LYS A 45 0.40 -9.02 -20.00
CA LYS A 45 -0.82 -9.01 -20.83
C LYS A 45 -1.13 -7.64 -21.39
N PHE A 46 -1.71 -7.62 -22.58
CA PHE A 46 -2.27 -6.42 -23.19
C PHE A 46 -3.74 -6.26 -22.78
N ILE A 47 -4.06 -5.12 -22.20
CA ILE A 47 -5.41 -4.72 -21.82
C ILE A 47 -5.83 -3.55 -22.69
N GLU A 48 -6.87 -3.73 -23.49
CA GLU A 48 -7.44 -2.67 -24.33
C GLU A 48 -8.38 -1.79 -23.50
N ILE A 49 -8.10 -0.49 -23.45
CA ILE A 49 -8.99 0.51 -22.86
C ILE A 49 -9.97 0.97 -23.94
N PRO A 50 -11.30 0.73 -23.77
CA PRO A 50 -12.29 1.20 -24.72
C PRO A 50 -12.24 2.71 -24.88
N LYS A 51 -12.35 3.20 -26.11
CA LYS A 51 -12.46 4.64 -26.39
C LYS A 51 -13.66 5.25 -25.66
N GLY A 52 -13.50 6.45 -25.11
CA GLY A 52 -14.55 7.12 -24.36
C GLY A 52 -14.60 6.76 -22.87
N THR A 53 -13.75 5.83 -22.42
CA THR A 53 -13.64 5.46 -21.00
C THR A 53 -13.05 6.62 -20.20
N TYR A 54 -13.76 7.02 -19.15
CA TYR A 54 -13.28 7.96 -18.15
C TYR A 54 -12.27 7.29 -17.24
N ILE A 55 -11.05 7.85 -17.19
CA ILE A 55 -9.98 7.41 -16.29
C ILE A 55 -9.79 8.37 -15.11
N ALA A 56 -10.37 9.58 -15.19
CA ALA A 56 -10.57 10.50 -14.09
C ALA A 56 -11.97 11.14 -14.17
N ASN A 57 -12.36 11.90 -13.14
CA ASN A 57 -13.73 12.44 -12.97
C ASN A 57 -14.28 13.20 -14.20
N ASP A 58 -13.42 13.90 -14.95
CA ASP A 58 -13.77 14.71 -16.11
C ASP A 58 -12.97 14.35 -17.39
N LYS A 59 -12.09 13.35 -17.34
CA LYS A 59 -11.17 13.03 -18.46
C LYS A 59 -11.33 11.61 -18.98
N LYS A 60 -11.55 11.53 -20.28
CA LYS A 60 -11.53 10.29 -21.07
C LYS A 60 -10.11 9.96 -21.49
N ILE A 61 -9.83 8.68 -21.74
CA ILE A 61 -8.50 8.21 -22.16
C ILE A 61 -7.95 8.97 -23.38
N GLU A 62 -8.80 9.28 -24.36
CA GLU A 62 -8.40 10.06 -25.53
C GLU A 62 -7.99 11.50 -25.23
N ASN A 63 -8.48 12.09 -24.12
CA ASN A 63 -8.19 13.47 -23.75
C ASN A 63 -6.71 13.67 -23.36
N TYR A 64 -5.99 12.59 -23.03
CA TYR A 64 -4.56 12.63 -22.72
C TYR A 64 -3.70 12.63 -23.98
N TYR A 65 -4.28 12.31 -25.14
CA TYR A 65 -3.62 12.22 -26.44
C TYR A 65 -4.12 13.36 -27.35
N ILE A 66 -3.76 14.59 -26.99
CA ILE A 66 -4.15 15.78 -27.75
C ILE A 66 -3.18 15.95 -28.93
N LYS A 67 -3.66 15.70 -30.15
CA LYS A 67 -2.85 15.67 -31.39
C LYS A 67 -1.75 14.59 -31.32
N LYS A 68 -0.47 14.98 -31.40
CA LYS A 68 0.72 14.11 -31.27
C LYS A 68 1.39 14.24 -29.89
N ILE A 69 0.79 15.00 -28.97
CA ILE A 69 1.39 15.29 -27.65
C ILE A 69 0.60 14.51 -26.61
N VAL A 70 1.32 13.76 -25.78
CA VAL A 70 0.72 13.00 -24.67
C VAL A 70 1.05 13.69 -23.35
N ASN A 71 0.04 13.96 -22.53
CA ASN A 71 0.29 14.41 -21.16
C ASN A 71 0.69 13.22 -20.28
N LYS A 72 1.97 12.81 -20.38
CA LYS A 72 2.48 11.56 -19.80
C LYS A 72 2.31 11.50 -18.28
N SER A 73 2.75 12.54 -17.57
CA SER A 73 2.69 12.56 -16.10
C SER A 73 1.25 12.43 -15.60
N GLU A 74 0.33 13.19 -16.18
CA GLU A 74 -1.07 13.17 -15.79
C GLU A 74 -1.74 11.82 -16.13
N LEU A 75 -1.47 11.29 -17.34
CA LEU A 75 -1.99 10.00 -17.78
C LEU A 75 -1.56 8.86 -16.85
N LEU A 76 -0.26 8.80 -16.52
CA LEU A 76 0.27 7.77 -15.63
C LEU A 76 -0.27 7.95 -14.21
N ASN A 77 -0.37 9.18 -13.70
CA ASN A 77 -0.92 9.43 -12.36
C ASN A 77 -2.39 8.98 -12.24
N ASP A 78 -3.21 9.21 -13.26
CA ASP A 78 -4.62 8.82 -13.24
C ASP A 78 -4.80 7.32 -13.44
N LEU A 79 -4.04 6.69 -14.33
CA LEU A 79 -4.10 5.24 -14.51
C LEU A 79 -3.56 4.48 -13.31
N ASN A 80 -2.49 4.96 -12.66
CA ASN A 80 -1.88 4.27 -11.52
C ASN A 80 -2.76 4.23 -10.27
N LYS A 81 -3.92 4.91 -10.27
CA LYS A 81 -4.98 4.72 -9.27
C LYS A 81 -5.67 3.36 -9.39
N TYR A 82 -5.63 2.74 -10.58
CA TYR A 82 -6.29 1.47 -10.89
C TYR A 82 -5.32 0.30 -11.06
N PHE A 83 -4.04 0.58 -11.31
CA PHE A 83 -3.01 -0.42 -11.58
C PHE A 83 -1.96 -0.44 -10.46
N PRO A 84 -2.05 -1.36 -9.48
CA PRO A 84 -1.22 -1.36 -8.28
C PRO A 84 0.30 -1.39 -8.53
N ASP A 85 0.75 -2.17 -9.52
CA ASP A 85 2.17 -2.29 -9.87
C ASP A 85 2.68 -1.13 -10.72
N LYS A 86 1.83 -0.12 -10.93
CA LYS A 86 2.06 1.08 -11.73
C LYS A 86 2.33 0.77 -13.21
N ILE A 87 1.91 1.72 -14.03
CA ILE A 87 2.32 1.90 -15.40
C ILE A 87 3.46 2.92 -15.33
N GLU A 88 4.63 2.51 -15.82
CA GLU A 88 5.87 3.27 -15.69
C GLU A 88 6.14 4.13 -16.93
N TYR A 89 5.70 3.67 -18.11
CA TYR A 89 6.07 4.28 -19.38
C TYR A 89 4.88 4.57 -20.29
N VAL A 90 5.02 5.63 -21.09
CA VAL A 90 4.20 5.89 -22.28
C VAL A 90 5.07 5.60 -23.51
N THR A 91 4.64 4.68 -24.37
CA THR A 91 5.44 4.16 -25.48
C THR A 91 4.72 4.23 -26.83
N LYS A 92 5.44 3.92 -27.92
CA LYS A 92 4.93 3.81 -29.28
C LYS A 92 5.47 2.57 -29.99
N GLY A 93 4.94 2.31 -31.20
CA GLY A 93 5.45 1.25 -32.08
C GLY A 93 4.92 -0.15 -31.77
N GLU A 94 3.86 -0.25 -30.95
CA GLU A 94 3.25 -1.52 -30.59
C GLU A 94 1.92 -1.75 -31.28
N LYS A 95 1.70 -2.99 -31.69
CA LYS A 95 0.41 -3.48 -32.15
C LYS A 95 0.19 -4.88 -31.57
N PRO A 96 -0.60 -5.00 -30.49
CA PRO A 96 -0.83 -6.29 -29.87
C PRO A 96 -1.60 -7.20 -30.85
N LYS A 97 -1.25 -8.49 -30.88
CA LYS A 97 -2.00 -9.51 -31.63
C LYS A 97 -3.30 -9.86 -30.93
N GLU A 98 -3.27 -9.88 -29.61
CA GLU A 98 -4.39 -10.20 -28.73
C GLU A 98 -4.40 -9.24 -27.55
N SER A 99 -5.60 -8.89 -27.09
CA SER A 99 -5.81 -8.07 -25.91
C SER A 99 -7.08 -8.49 -25.16
N ILE A 100 -7.06 -8.32 -23.84
CA ILE A 100 -8.23 -8.46 -22.99
C ILE A 100 -8.88 -7.08 -22.90
N LYS A 101 -10.21 -6.98 -22.94
CA LYS A 101 -10.88 -5.69 -22.78
C LYS A 101 -10.89 -5.26 -21.32
N LEU A 102 -10.59 -3.98 -21.07
CA LEU A 102 -10.74 -3.38 -19.75
C LEU A 102 -12.20 -3.49 -19.29
N PRO A 103 -12.47 -4.02 -18.09
CA PRO A 103 -13.81 -4.03 -17.53
C PRO A 103 -14.31 -2.60 -17.32
N VAL A 104 -15.49 -2.31 -17.87
CA VAL A 104 -16.12 -0.99 -17.78
C VAL A 104 -17.59 -1.11 -17.36
N ILE A 105 -18.10 -0.05 -16.75
CA ILE A 105 -19.50 0.12 -16.37
C ILE A 105 -20.01 1.46 -16.92
N THR A 106 -21.23 1.48 -17.45
CA THR A 106 -21.87 2.72 -17.92
C THR A 106 -22.83 3.23 -16.87
N SER A 107 -22.65 4.49 -16.46
CA SER A 107 -23.56 5.22 -15.56
C SER A 107 -23.75 6.64 -16.10
N ASP A 108 -24.99 7.12 -16.14
CA ASP A 108 -25.34 8.46 -16.65
C ASP A 108 -24.78 8.79 -18.04
N GLY A 109 -24.79 7.80 -18.94
CA GLY A 109 -24.26 7.94 -20.31
C GLY A 109 -22.74 8.09 -20.39
N LYS A 110 -22.03 7.96 -19.27
CA LYS A 110 -20.57 7.94 -19.18
C LYS A 110 -20.08 6.53 -18.90
N THR A 111 -18.97 6.15 -19.54
CA THR A 111 -18.35 4.84 -19.38
C THR A 111 -17.16 4.96 -18.44
N TYR A 112 -17.21 4.30 -17.30
CA TYR A 112 -16.17 4.30 -16.26
C TYR A 112 -15.50 2.94 -16.18
N ILE A 113 -14.32 2.90 -15.57
CA ILE A 113 -13.67 1.64 -15.20
C ILE A 113 -14.52 0.95 -14.13
N ASP A 114 -14.86 -0.32 -14.36
CA ASP A 114 -15.52 -1.16 -13.35
C ASP A 114 -14.44 -1.67 -12.39
N SER A 115 -14.14 -0.90 -11.34
CA SER A 115 -13.02 -1.16 -10.43
C SER A 115 -13.07 -2.54 -9.79
N VAL A 116 -14.27 -3.08 -9.52
CA VAL A 116 -14.44 -4.40 -8.89
C VAL A 116 -14.07 -5.52 -9.85
N LYS A 117 -14.50 -5.42 -11.12
CA LYS A 117 -14.11 -6.42 -12.13
C LYS A 117 -12.67 -6.25 -12.59
N LEU A 118 -12.18 -5.01 -12.62
CA LEU A 118 -10.78 -4.75 -12.89
C LEU A 118 -9.90 -5.40 -11.82
N GLU A 119 -10.21 -5.23 -10.54
CA GLU A 119 -9.46 -5.86 -9.45
C GLU A 119 -9.38 -7.38 -9.62
N LYS A 120 -10.51 -8.04 -9.93
CA LYS A 120 -10.52 -9.48 -10.24
C LYS A 120 -9.65 -9.84 -11.43
N LEU A 121 -9.74 -9.07 -12.51
CA LEU A 121 -8.90 -9.26 -13.70
C LEU A 121 -7.41 -9.13 -13.34
N LEU A 122 -7.03 -8.12 -12.55
CA LEU A 122 -5.64 -7.85 -12.19
C LEU A 122 -5.04 -8.95 -11.31
N VAL A 123 -5.83 -9.55 -10.41
CA VAL A 123 -5.42 -10.70 -9.58
C VAL A 123 -5.11 -11.94 -10.42
N GLU A 124 -5.75 -12.09 -11.59
CA GLU A 124 -5.48 -13.20 -12.52
C GLU A 124 -4.22 -12.97 -13.38
N LEU A 125 -3.60 -11.78 -13.33
CA LEU A 125 -2.41 -11.46 -14.12
C LEU A 125 -1.11 -11.84 -13.38
N PRO A 126 -0.09 -12.36 -14.10
CA PRO A 126 1.19 -12.70 -13.50
C PRO A 126 1.89 -11.46 -12.91
N THR A 127 2.10 -11.40 -11.60
CA THR A 127 2.82 -10.28 -10.96
C THR A 127 4.26 -10.19 -11.46
N ARG A 128 4.69 -8.99 -11.84
CA ARG A 128 6.09 -8.74 -12.21
C ARG A 128 6.96 -8.68 -10.96
N VAL A 129 7.72 -9.75 -10.74
CA VAL A 129 8.90 -9.70 -9.87
C VAL A 129 9.92 -8.78 -10.55
N ALA A 130 10.12 -7.58 -10.02
CA ALA A 130 11.11 -6.64 -10.53
C ALA A 130 12.53 -7.22 -10.33
N GLN A 131 13.21 -7.54 -11.42
CA GLN A 131 14.65 -7.84 -11.41
C GLN A 131 15.43 -6.55 -11.15
N ASN A 132 15.99 -6.42 -9.95
CA ASN A 132 17.36 -5.97 -9.62
C ASN A 132 17.39 -5.40 -8.20
N ASP A 133 17.65 -6.24 -7.21
CA ASP A 133 18.88 -6.21 -6.42
C ASP A 133 18.90 -7.43 -5.49
N LYS A 134 20.11 -7.89 -5.20
CA LYS A 134 20.50 -9.16 -4.53
C LYS A 134 19.55 -9.66 -3.43
N GLU A 135 19.27 -10.97 -3.51
CA GLU A 135 18.83 -11.85 -2.43
C GLU A 135 17.74 -11.30 -1.50
N ASN A 136 16.49 -11.43 -1.95
CA ASN A 136 15.51 -12.20 -1.18
C ASN A 136 14.47 -12.72 -2.16
N ILE A 137 14.35 -14.04 -2.25
CA ILE A 137 13.25 -14.71 -2.94
C ILE A 137 12.00 -14.32 -2.15
N VAL A 138 11.30 -13.26 -2.56
CA VAL A 138 9.93 -13.04 -2.10
C VAL A 138 9.11 -14.08 -2.84
N ALA A 139 8.86 -15.20 -2.16
CA ALA A 139 7.92 -16.20 -2.61
C ALA A 139 6.64 -15.49 -3.06
N GLU A 140 6.11 -15.87 -4.22
CA GLU A 140 4.74 -15.54 -4.60
C GLU A 140 3.86 -15.72 -3.35
N GLU A 141 3.27 -14.63 -2.83
CA GLU A 141 2.33 -14.72 -1.73
C GLU A 141 1.11 -15.46 -2.26
N LYS A 142 1.16 -16.79 -2.14
CA LYS A 142 -0.05 -17.62 -2.19
C LYS A 142 -1.05 -16.95 -1.26
N PRO A 143 -2.33 -16.77 -1.67
CA PRO A 143 -3.34 -16.28 -0.75
C PRO A 143 -3.28 -17.12 0.52
N VAL A 144 -2.86 -16.49 1.61
CA VAL A 144 -2.60 -17.20 2.85
C VAL A 144 -3.96 -17.57 3.43
N SER A 145 -4.33 -18.85 3.28
CA SER A 145 -5.58 -19.33 3.83
C SER A 145 -5.47 -19.39 5.35
N LEU A 146 -6.31 -18.59 6.01
CA LEU A 146 -6.53 -18.60 7.45
C LEU A 146 -7.67 -19.57 7.84
N GLU A 147 -8.25 -20.28 6.87
CA GLU A 147 -9.37 -21.21 7.10
C GLU A 147 -8.96 -22.31 8.09
N GLY A 148 -9.76 -22.50 9.14
CA GLY A 148 -9.53 -23.50 10.17
C GLY A 148 -8.44 -23.18 11.19
N LYS A 149 -7.73 -22.05 11.08
CA LYS A 149 -6.75 -21.62 12.09
C LYS A 149 -7.43 -21.31 13.42
N LYS A 150 -6.82 -21.72 14.53
CA LYS A 150 -7.32 -21.54 15.89
C LYS A 150 -6.83 -20.23 16.48
N ILE A 151 -7.73 -19.27 16.65
CA ILE A 151 -7.43 -17.96 17.21
C ILE A 151 -8.06 -17.84 18.60
N GLU A 152 -7.27 -17.54 19.61
CA GLU A 152 -7.79 -17.22 20.96
C GLU A 152 -7.89 -15.71 21.10
N ILE A 153 -9.03 -15.21 21.58
CA ILE A 153 -9.27 -13.79 21.77
C ILE A 153 -9.57 -13.54 23.24
N LEU A 154 -8.62 -12.91 23.92
CA LEU A 154 -8.67 -12.62 25.35
C LEU A 154 -9.04 -11.15 25.55
N ASN A 155 -10.19 -10.91 26.18
CA ASN A 155 -10.68 -9.57 26.43
C ASN A 155 -9.98 -8.93 27.64
N ALA A 156 -9.12 -7.96 27.38
CA ALA A 156 -8.47 -7.14 28.41
C ALA A 156 -8.91 -5.66 28.35
N ASN A 157 -9.94 -5.30 27.57
CA ASN A 157 -10.34 -3.91 27.38
C ASN A 157 -11.52 -3.49 28.28
N GLY A 158 -12.13 -4.43 29.00
CA GLY A 158 -13.25 -4.19 29.91
C GLY A 158 -14.61 -3.99 29.23
N ILE A 159 -14.72 -4.22 27.92
CA ILE A 159 -15.96 -4.08 27.15
C ILE A 159 -16.61 -5.46 26.97
N ASP A 160 -17.76 -5.67 27.60
CA ASP A 160 -18.51 -6.92 27.50
C ASP A 160 -18.84 -7.27 26.04
N GLY A 161 -18.60 -8.53 25.68
CA GLY A 161 -18.88 -9.07 24.33
C GLY A 161 -17.91 -8.64 23.23
N PHE A 162 -16.91 -7.81 23.52
CA PHE A 162 -15.96 -7.33 22.50
C PHE A 162 -15.18 -8.47 21.84
N ALA A 163 -14.60 -9.39 22.64
CA ALA A 163 -13.82 -10.51 22.12
C ALA A 163 -14.66 -11.44 21.21
N SER A 164 -15.91 -11.73 21.59
CA SER A 164 -16.81 -12.56 20.79
C SER A 164 -17.17 -11.88 19.47
N SER A 165 -17.52 -10.59 19.51
CA SER A 165 -17.83 -9.80 18.31
C SER A 165 -16.64 -9.72 17.35
N LEU A 166 -15.44 -9.53 17.89
CA LEU A 166 -14.22 -9.55 17.10
C LEU A 166 -13.98 -10.93 16.46
N GLY A 167 -14.17 -12.00 17.23
CA GLY A 167 -14.06 -13.37 16.74
C GLY A 167 -15.07 -13.70 15.64
N ASP A 168 -16.33 -13.30 15.79
CA ASP A 168 -17.37 -13.46 14.76
C ASP A 168 -16.98 -12.78 13.45
N ALA A 169 -16.46 -11.55 13.52
CA ALA A 169 -16.01 -10.80 12.35
C ALA A 169 -14.83 -11.50 11.64
N LEU A 170 -13.87 -12.00 12.41
CA LEU A 170 -12.72 -12.74 11.87
C LEU A 170 -13.13 -14.09 11.28
N MET A 171 -14.03 -14.83 11.94
CA MET A 171 -14.59 -16.08 11.45
C MET A 171 -15.33 -15.86 10.12
N ALA A 172 -16.18 -14.83 10.04
CA ALA A 172 -16.91 -14.53 8.81
C ALA A 172 -15.98 -14.17 7.64
N LYS A 173 -14.89 -13.44 7.91
CA LYS A 173 -13.93 -13.00 6.89
C LYS A 173 -12.96 -14.10 6.45
N PHE A 174 -12.43 -14.86 7.40
CA PHE A 174 -11.28 -15.75 7.19
C PHE A 174 -11.59 -17.23 7.41
N LYS A 175 -12.81 -17.55 7.87
CA LYS A 175 -13.22 -18.91 8.23
C LYS A 175 -12.30 -19.56 9.28
N ILE A 176 -11.75 -18.75 10.18
CA ILE A 176 -11.00 -19.24 11.34
C ILE A 176 -11.92 -19.97 12.31
N VAL A 177 -11.35 -20.72 13.24
CA VAL A 177 -12.02 -21.17 14.45
C VAL A 177 -11.52 -20.30 15.60
N TYR A 178 -12.42 -19.79 16.44
CA TYR A 178 -12.00 -18.97 17.57
C TYR A 178 -12.65 -19.38 18.88
N ASN A 179 -11.97 -19.04 19.97
CA ASN A 179 -12.51 -18.98 21.31
C ASN A 179 -12.35 -17.56 21.85
N ALA A 180 -13.34 -17.10 22.61
CA ALA A 180 -13.35 -15.77 23.21
C ALA A 180 -13.60 -15.88 24.71
N GLU A 181 -12.74 -15.26 25.51
CA GLU A 181 -12.86 -15.26 26.97
C GLU A 181 -12.27 -13.97 27.55
N ASN A 182 -12.48 -13.72 28.84
CA ASN A 182 -11.88 -12.58 29.51
C ASN A 182 -10.43 -12.87 29.90
N TYR A 183 -9.57 -11.86 29.74
CA TYR A 183 -8.21 -11.90 30.27
C TYR A 183 -8.21 -11.59 31.76
N THR A 184 -7.19 -12.06 32.48
CA THR A 184 -7.13 -11.96 33.94
C THR A 184 -6.89 -10.53 34.45
N GLN A 185 -6.44 -9.62 33.59
CA GLN A 185 -6.16 -8.23 33.91
C GLN A 185 -6.56 -7.33 32.73
N GLU A 186 -6.84 -6.07 33.01
CA GLU A 186 -7.05 -5.07 31.96
C GLU A 186 -5.71 -4.63 31.35
N GLU A 187 -5.75 -4.29 30.06
CA GLU A 187 -4.59 -3.84 29.29
C GLU A 187 -4.92 -2.58 28.49
N ASN A 188 -3.96 -1.66 28.42
CA ASN A 188 -4.12 -0.46 27.58
C ASN A 188 -3.80 -0.79 26.11
N TYR A 189 -2.76 -1.60 25.90
CA TYR A 189 -2.33 -2.07 24.58
C TYR A 189 -2.99 -3.39 24.21
N SER A 190 -3.18 -3.60 22.91
CA SER A 190 -3.46 -4.95 22.43
C SER A 190 -2.15 -5.70 22.19
N TYR A 191 -2.13 -6.98 22.52
CA TYR A 191 -0.95 -7.82 22.36
C TYR A 191 -1.23 -9.04 21.51
N ILE A 192 -0.25 -9.42 20.70
CA ILE A 192 -0.31 -10.60 19.85
C ILE A 192 0.76 -11.58 20.25
N ILE A 193 0.35 -12.83 20.44
CA ILE A 193 1.23 -13.97 20.58
C ILE A 193 1.03 -14.83 19.34
N ASN A 194 1.98 -14.77 18.41
CA ASN A 194 1.97 -15.63 17.23
C ASN A 194 2.71 -16.93 17.54
N ASN A 195 1.97 -18.03 17.72
CA ASN A 195 2.56 -19.32 18.07
C ASN A 195 2.93 -20.15 16.84
N LYS A 196 2.12 -20.09 15.77
CA LYS A 196 2.20 -21.04 14.64
C LYS A 196 1.91 -20.43 13.27
N LEU A 197 1.35 -19.21 13.19
CA LEU A 197 1.08 -18.58 11.91
C LEU A 197 2.37 -18.08 11.27
N ASP A 198 2.48 -18.19 9.95
CA ASP A 198 3.50 -17.44 9.23
C ASP A 198 3.21 -15.93 9.31
N ASP A 199 4.25 -15.13 9.11
CA ASP A 199 4.16 -13.68 9.28
C ASP A 199 3.15 -13.05 8.33
N ASN A 200 2.98 -13.59 7.11
CA ASN A 200 2.01 -13.08 6.15
C ASN A 200 0.57 -13.35 6.59
N ALA A 201 0.27 -14.56 7.08
CA ALA A 201 -1.02 -14.91 7.65
C ALA A 201 -1.36 -14.01 8.85
N ALA A 202 -0.40 -13.84 9.76
CA ALA A 202 -0.57 -13.01 10.94
C ALA A 202 -0.80 -11.54 10.53
N ASN A 203 0.02 -11.01 9.64
CA ASN A 203 -0.08 -9.64 9.16
C ASN A 203 -1.41 -9.36 8.46
N GLU A 204 -1.90 -10.28 7.63
CA GLU A 204 -3.17 -10.12 6.94
C GLU A 204 -4.35 -10.14 7.92
N LEU A 205 -4.35 -11.07 8.87
CA LEU A 205 -5.35 -11.13 9.93
C LEU A 205 -5.37 -9.83 10.74
N LEU A 206 -4.21 -9.36 11.22
CA LEU A 206 -4.09 -8.21 12.11
C LEU A 206 -4.35 -6.88 11.41
N SER A 207 -4.06 -6.80 10.11
CA SER A 207 -4.41 -5.64 9.28
C SER A 207 -5.92 -5.44 9.17
N SER A 208 -6.72 -6.50 9.29
CA SER A 208 -8.18 -6.41 9.24
C SER A 208 -8.82 -5.85 10.51
N LEU A 209 -8.09 -5.83 11.62
CA LEU A 209 -8.59 -5.41 12.91
C LEU A 209 -8.75 -3.89 12.97
N SER A 210 -9.80 -3.41 13.62
CA SER A 210 -9.96 -1.97 13.94
C SER A 210 -9.17 -1.52 15.18
N ILE A 211 -8.14 -2.27 15.56
CA ILE A 211 -7.23 -1.98 16.69
C ILE A 211 -6.00 -1.23 16.15
N LYS A 212 -5.64 -0.10 16.74
CA LYS A 212 -4.56 0.75 16.24
C LYS A 212 -3.19 0.31 16.75
N TYR A 213 -3.05 0.18 18.06
CA TYR A 213 -1.76 -0.04 18.72
C TYR A 213 -1.65 -1.48 19.19
N ILE A 214 -0.86 -2.25 18.44
CA ILE A 214 -0.66 -3.68 18.62
C ILE A 214 0.81 -3.94 18.90
N LYS A 215 1.08 -4.56 20.05
CA LYS A 215 2.41 -5.02 20.46
C LYS A 215 2.57 -6.52 20.25
N LYS A 216 3.73 -6.94 19.80
CA LYS A 216 4.17 -8.33 19.71
C LYS A 216 4.65 -8.78 21.08
N MET A 217 4.02 -9.81 21.62
CA MET A 217 4.54 -10.55 22.76
C MET A 217 5.27 -11.80 22.26
N LYS A 218 6.32 -12.20 22.97
CA LYS A 218 7.01 -13.45 22.67
C LYS A 218 6.05 -14.63 22.90
N PRO A 219 6.16 -15.70 22.10
CA PRO A 219 5.49 -16.97 22.40
C PRO A 219 5.70 -17.36 23.86
N GLY A 220 4.61 -17.70 24.54
CA GLY A 220 4.59 -17.92 25.99
C GLY A 220 3.63 -19.04 26.39
N GLN A 221 3.37 -19.16 27.70
CA GLN A 221 2.47 -20.18 28.26
C GLN A 221 0.98 -19.86 28.07
N ILE A 222 0.63 -18.68 27.57
CA ILE A 222 -0.76 -18.29 27.37
C ILE A 222 -1.26 -18.96 26.09
N LYS A 223 -2.20 -19.90 26.25
CA LYS A 223 -2.88 -20.62 25.16
C LYS A 223 -1.92 -21.16 24.07
N PRO A 224 -0.92 -21.99 24.44
CA PRO A 224 0.11 -22.47 23.50
C PRO A 224 -0.46 -23.35 22.36
N ASP A 225 -1.66 -23.90 22.55
CA ASP A 225 -2.33 -24.73 21.55
C ASP A 225 -2.96 -23.92 20.41
N ALA A 226 -3.21 -22.63 20.63
CA ALA A 226 -3.72 -21.72 19.59
C ALA A 226 -2.66 -21.45 18.53
N ASP A 227 -3.10 -21.16 17.30
CA ASP A 227 -2.20 -20.69 16.24
C ASP A 227 -1.76 -19.24 16.49
N LEU A 228 -2.68 -18.41 17.00
CA LEU A 228 -2.42 -17.03 17.39
C LEU A 228 -3.35 -16.62 18.55
N VAL A 229 -2.83 -15.81 19.48
CA VAL A 229 -3.59 -15.23 20.59
C VAL A 229 -3.66 -13.72 20.40
N ILE A 230 -4.87 -13.15 20.51
CA ILE A 230 -5.14 -11.72 20.52
C ILE A 230 -5.59 -11.34 21.93
N ILE A 231 -4.78 -10.55 22.64
CA ILE A 231 -5.19 -9.92 23.90
C ILE A 231 -5.64 -8.51 23.56
N THR A 232 -6.93 -8.19 23.70
CA THR A 232 -7.48 -6.90 23.28
C THR A 232 -7.35 -5.87 24.38
N GLY A 233 -6.64 -4.76 24.15
CA GLY A 233 -6.55 -3.64 25.07
C GLY A 233 -7.52 -2.51 24.75
N LYS A 234 -7.50 -1.46 25.58
CA LYS A 234 -8.39 -0.28 25.48
C LYS A 234 -8.15 0.56 24.22
N ASP A 235 -6.96 0.54 23.64
CA ASP A 235 -6.53 1.27 22.41
C ASP A 235 -6.56 2.81 22.51
N THR A 236 -7.42 3.39 23.35
CA THR A 236 -7.59 4.84 23.58
C THR A 236 -6.71 5.41 24.69
N GLU A 237 -6.22 4.56 25.62
CA GLU A 237 -5.45 4.95 26.81
C GLU A 237 -3.98 4.51 26.77
N THR A 238 -3.45 4.30 25.58
CA THR A 238 -2.10 3.73 25.41
C THR A 238 -0.98 4.70 25.77
N GLY A 239 -1.17 6.00 25.52
CA GLY A 239 -0.07 6.98 25.55
C GLY A 239 0.91 6.83 24.38
N PHE A 240 0.60 5.96 23.41
CA PHE A 240 1.42 5.69 22.24
C PHE A 240 1.48 6.90 21.30
N LYS A 241 2.67 7.21 20.80
CA LYS A 241 2.89 8.36 19.93
C LYS A 241 3.15 7.96 18.49
N THR A 242 2.39 8.56 17.58
CA THR A 242 2.69 8.50 16.14
C THR A 242 3.29 9.85 15.74
N GLU A 243 4.57 9.89 15.40
CA GLU A 243 5.28 11.12 15.06
C GLU A 243 5.63 11.14 13.58
N ILE A 244 5.39 12.27 12.91
CA ILE A 244 5.80 12.51 11.53
C ILE A 244 6.93 13.52 11.55
N MET A 245 8.09 13.15 11.02
CA MET A 245 9.22 14.05 10.84
C MET A 245 9.47 14.31 9.36
N SER A 246 9.41 15.58 8.97
CA SER A 246 9.62 15.99 7.58
C SER A 246 10.34 17.33 7.45
N ALA A 247 11.04 17.51 6.34
CA ALA A 247 11.65 18.78 5.97
C ALA A 247 10.60 19.82 5.51
N ALA A 248 9.42 19.36 5.07
CA ALA A 248 8.30 20.18 4.62
C ALA A 248 7.00 19.81 5.35
N GLU A 249 6.00 20.70 5.36
CA GLU A 249 4.69 20.36 5.91
C GLU A 249 3.99 19.31 5.05
N ASN A 250 3.57 18.20 5.66
CA ASN A 250 2.89 17.11 4.96
C ASN A 250 1.45 16.91 5.43
N SER A 251 0.54 17.70 4.86
CA SER A 251 -0.89 17.60 5.16
C SER A 251 -1.51 16.27 4.71
N ALA A 252 -0.97 15.65 3.65
CA ALA A 252 -1.52 14.39 3.12
C ALA A 252 -1.27 13.18 4.03
N ILE A 253 -0.05 13.03 4.55
CA ILE A 253 0.27 11.98 5.53
C ILE A 253 -0.48 12.23 6.83
N THR A 254 -0.50 13.48 7.29
CA THR A 254 -1.21 13.86 8.52
C THR A 254 -2.70 13.49 8.45
N GLU A 255 -3.37 13.76 7.31
CA GLU A 255 -4.78 13.41 7.13
C GLU A 255 -4.99 11.89 7.04
N LYS A 256 -4.13 11.16 6.31
CA LYS A 256 -4.21 9.68 6.26
C LYS A 256 -4.09 9.05 7.64
N LEU A 257 -3.25 9.63 8.50
CA LEU A 257 -2.97 9.10 9.83
C LEU A 257 -3.85 9.70 10.92
N LYS A 258 -4.86 10.52 10.60
CA LYS A 258 -5.69 11.25 11.58
C LYS A 258 -6.25 10.38 12.71
N ALA A 259 -6.61 9.13 12.43
CA ALA A 259 -7.09 8.17 13.44
C ALA A 259 -6.04 7.82 14.52
N TYR A 260 -4.76 7.98 14.21
CA TYR A 260 -3.60 7.77 15.10
C TYR A 260 -3.13 9.06 15.77
N THR A 261 -3.87 10.17 15.61
CA THR A 261 -3.58 11.48 16.21
C THR A 261 -2.10 11.88 16.08
N PRO A 262 -1.57 11.96 14.84
CA PRO A 262 -0.14 12.08 14.62
C PRO A 262 0.37 13.47 15.03
N VAL A 263 1.60 13.52 15.54
CA VAL A 263 2.30 14.77 15.85
C VAL A 263 3.29 15.07 14.75
N PHE A 264 3.10 16.19 14.05
CA PHE A 264 4.03 16.64 13.02
C PHE A 264 5.17 17.47 13.62
N THR A 265 6.40 17.13 13.24
CA THR A 265 7.62 17.87 13.59
C THR A 265 8.40 18.19 12.33
N LYS A 266 8.62 19.49 12.09
CA LYS A 266 9.51 19.93 11.02
C LYS A 266 10.96 19.69 11.42
N ALA A 267 11.68 18.89 10.65
CA ALA A 267 13.08 18.57 10.89
C ALA A 267 13.84 18.41 9.57
N ASP A 268 15.12 18.81 9.55
CA ASP A 268 16.00 18.56 8.39
C ASP A 268 16.70 17.19 8.49
N LYS A 269 16.79 16.63 9.70
CA LYS A 269 17.48 15.37 9.98
C LYS A 269 16.76 14.57 11.05
N TYR A 270 16.90 13.25 10.99
CA TYR A 270 16.58 12.33 12.07
C TYR A 270 17.76 11.36 12.25
N LYS A 271 18.42 11.40 13.42
CA LYS A 271 19.71 10.71 13.63
C LYS A 271 20.68 11.07 12.49
N ASP A 272 21.24 10.09 11.80
CA ASP A 272 22.16 10.28 10.67
C ASP A 272 21.46 10.44 9.31
N ILE A 273 20.12 10.42 9.29
CA ILE A 273 19.32 10.53 8.06
C ILE A 273 19.06 11.99 7.72
N ASP A 274 19.43 12.39 6.50
CA ASP A 274 19.08 13.68 5.90
C ASP A 274 17.71 13.59 5.23
N LEU A 275 16.69 14.20 5.83
CA LEU A 275 15.30 14.06 5.39
C LEU A 275 15.06 14.68 4.01
N LYS A 276 15.89 15.63 3.58
CA LYS A 276 15.80 16.22 2.22
C LYS A 276 16.23 15.25 1.13
N LYS A 277 16.98 14.22 1.49
CA LYS A 277 17.48 13.16 0.59
C LYS A 277 16.68 11.86 0.68
N LEU A 278 15.75 11.77 1.63
CA LEU A 278 14.91 10.58 1.78
C LEU A 278 14.05 10.39 0.52
N THR A 279 13.95 9.14 0.09
CA THR A 279 13.06 8.74 -1.00
C THR A 279 11.92 7.92 -0.41
N GLY A 280 10.69 8.37 -0.62
CA GLY A 280 9.50 7.74 -0.04
C GLY A 280 9.37 7.97 1.48
N ILE A 281 8.64 7.05 2.12
CA ILE A 281 8.30 7.09 3.55
C ILE A 281 9.05 5.97 4.26
N GLN A 282 9.73 6.26 5.36
CA GLN A 282 10.33 5.27 6.26
C GLN A 282 9.60 5.27 7.59
N ILE A 283 9.32 4.09 8.16
CA ILE A 283 8.70 3.94 9.47
C ILE A 283 9.70 3.29 10.42
N ASN A 284 10.11 4.01 11.46
CA ASN A 284 11.00 3.51 12.50
C ASN A 284 10.15 3.09 13.69
N TYR A 285 10.41 1.89 14.21
CA TYR A 285 9.57 1.27 15.23
C TYR A 285 10.39 0.40 16.18
N ASN A 286 9.98 0.28 17.45
CA ASN A 286 10.55 -0.74 18.33
C ASN A 286 10.13 -2.13 17.83
N PRO A 287 10.98 -3.18 17.87
CA PRO A 287 10.59 -4.53 17.45
C PRO A 287 9.27 -5.06 18.05
N GLU A 288 8.91 -4.64 19.26
CA GLU A 288 7.62 -5.01 19.85
C GLU A 288 6.43 -4.35 19.14
N ASP A 289 6.61 -3.19 18.51
CA ASP A 289 5.54 -2.43 17.84
C ASP A 289 5.39 -2.80 16.35
N TYR A 290 6.01 -3.90 15.90
CA TYR A 290 6.03 -4.34 14.49
C TYR A 290 4.65 -4.33 13.83
N TYR A 291 3.63 -4.89 14.49
CA TYR A 291 2.29 -4.97 13.89
C TYR A 291 1.65 -3.59 13.71
N THR A 292 1.91 -2.65 14.62
CA THR A 292 1.50 -1.25 14.45
C THR A 292 2.21 -0.62 13.25
N ALA A 293 3.53 -0.81 13.15
CA ALA A 293 4.33 -0.29 12.04
C ALA A 293 3.91 -0.86 10.69
N TYR A 294 3.61 -2.16 10.63
CA TYR A 294 3.13 -2.83 9.43
C TYR A 294 1.79 -2.25 8.94
N LYS A 295 0.84 -2.03 9.86
CA LYS A 295 -0.46 -1.41 9.53
C LYS A 295 -0.32 0.02 9.01
N LEU A 296 0.55 0.82 9.64
CA LEU A 296 0.88 2.16 9.17
C LEU A 296 1.56 2.11 7.80
N GLY A 297 2.44 1.13 7.56
CA GLY A 297 3.07 0.86 6.27
C GLY A 297 2.04 0.62 5.16
N LYS A 298 1.07 -0.27 5.39
CA LYS A 298 -0.05 -0.51 4.45
C LYS A 298 -0.84 0.78 4.18
N LEU A 299 -1.19 1.55 5.21
CA LEU A 299 -1.97 2.78 5.06
C LEU A 299 -1.22 3.88 4.27
N LEU A 300 0.11 3.91 4.40
CA LEU A 300 0.98 4.87 3.74
C LEU A 300 1.55 4.37 2.41
N ASN A 301 1.25 3.13 2.03
CA ASN A 301 1.81 2.44 0.86
C ASN A 301 3.35 2.41 0.89
N THR A 302 3.94 2.05 2.03
CA THR A 302 5.39 1.85 2.18
C THR A 302 5.70 0.50 2.82
N THR A 303 6.79 -0.10 2.36
CA THR A 303 7.40 -1.31 2.93
C THR A 303 8.70 -1.02 3.67
N ASN A 304 9.15 0.24 3.70
CA ASN A 304 10.39 0.64 4.36
C ASN A 304 10.17 0.77 5.88
N LEU A 305 10.17 -0.37 6.56
CA LEU A 305 10.07 -0.49 8.01
C LEU A 305 11.47 -0.75 8.59
N VAL A 306 11.92 0.10 9.51
CA VAL A 306 13.25 0.01 10.13
C VAL A 306 13.11 -0.18 11.64
N GLU A 307 13.69 -1.25 12.17
CA GLU A 307 13.71 -1.50 13.61
C GLU A 307 14.61 -0.48 14.33
N ASP A 308 14.10 0.03 15.45
CA ASP A 308 14.76 0.96 16.34
C ASP A 308 14.37 0.65 17.79
N ALA A 309 15.13 -0.24 18.42
CA ALA A 309 14.90 -0.65 19.81
C ALA A 309 15.06 0.49 20.84
N SER A 310 15.52 1.68 20.44
CA SER A 310 15.58 2.85 21.32
C SER A 310 14.24 3.57 21.45
N LEU A 311 13.29 3.32 20.54
CA LEU A 311 11.94 3.86 20.63
C LEU A 311 11.16 3.17 21.75
N LYS A 312 10.29 3.94 22.39
CA LYS A 312 9.47 3.45 23.50
C LYS A 312 8.09 4.06 23.38
N ASP A 313 7.09 3.20 23.20
CA ASP A 313 5.70 3.59 22.99
C ASP A 313 5.53 4.66 21.90
N SER A 314 6.34 4.55 20.84
CA SER A 314 6.31 5.48 19.72
C SER A 314 6.73 4.85 18.40
N ILE A 315 6.19 5.41 17.33
CA ILE A 315 6.62 5.18 15.96
C ILE A 315 6.99 6.52 15.33
N ILE A 316 8.14 6.55 14.65
CA ILE A 316 8.63 7.72 13.93
C ILE A 316 8.54 7.48 12.43
N ILE A 317 7.73 8.29 11.76
CA ILE A 317 7.51 8.26 10.32
C ILE A 317 8.34 9.38 9.69
N LEU A 318 9.30 9.01 8.86
CA LEU A 318 10.16 9.93 8.14
C LEU A 318 9.66 10.08 6.72
N THR A 319 9.57 11.33 6.27
CA THR A 319 9.23 11.69 4.90
C THR A 319 10.00 12.93 4.49
N LYS A 320 10.21 13.12 3.20
CA LYS A 320 10.72 14.37 2.64
C LYS A 320 9.61 15.38 2.40
N ASP A 321 8.47 14.87 1.93
CA ASP A 321 7.27 15.64 1.61
C ASP A 321 6.56 16.06 2.88
#